data_AF-A0A453ET23-F1
#
_entry.id   AF-A0A453ET23-F1
#
_cell.length_a   1.000
_cell.length_b   1.000
_cell.length_c   1.000
_cell.angle_alpha   90.00
_cell.angle_beta   90.00
_cell.angle_gamma   90.00
#
_symmetry.space_group_name_H-M   'P 1'
#
loop_
_entity.id
_entity.type
_entity.pdbx_description
1 polymer ?
#
loop_
_entity_poly.entity_id
_entity_poly.type
_entity_poly.pdbx_seq_one_letter_code
_entity_poly.pdbx_strand_id
1 'polypeptide(L)'
;PNSHCEVRASSMDQMDGGGAGRRVKVVGKVERLDGQSLTYSEFVDRFMKPNLPVVLTGLTSSWPSCEDWTFAGPDDRRRPNLPFFAQNFSSPRVQVADCSAREYTDHKRLEMSMQEFVDHWVRNSNTVSSSGHGEASSLYLKDWHFVKEYPDYVAYTTPPFFVDDWLNMYLDSHPMHRDSDIANYKNEVNCDDYRFVYIGAKGTWTPLHADVFRSYSWSANVCGRKLWLFLAPSQSHLIFDR
;
A
#
# COMPACT_ATOMS: atom_id res chain seq x y z
N PRO A 1 15.21 10.52 -6.96
CA PRO A 1 15.02 9.05 -6.89
C PRO A 1 13.79 8.62 -7.70
N ASN A 2 14.00 7.98 -8.85
CA ASN A 2 12.94 7.69 -9.82
C ASN A 2 12.14 6.42 -9.47
N SER A 3 11.32 6.52 -8.42
CA SER A 3 10.19 5.60 -8.25
C SER A 3 9.11 5.95 -9.27
N HIS A 4 9.00 5.12 -10.32
CA HIS A 4 8.00 5.30 -11.37
C HIS A 4 6.66 4.69 -10.92
N CYS A 5 5.82 5.53 -10.31
CA CYS A 5 4.39 5.25 -10.16
C CYS A 5 3.66 5.63 -11.46
N GLU A 6 3.06 4.64 -12.13
CA GLU A 6 2.19 4.88 -13.28
C GLU A 6 0.75 4.86 -12.80
N VAL A 7 0.12 6.03 -12.83
CA VAL A 7 -1.25 6.22 -12.36
C VAL A 7 -2.12 6.58 -13.55
N ARG A 8 -3.17 5.79 -13.78
CA ARG A 8 -4.07 5.94 -14.91
C ARG A 8 -5.51 6.09 -14.40
N ALA A 9 -6.23 7.09 -14.92
CA ALA A 9 -7.67 7.21 -14.70
C ALA A 9 -8.37 6.21 -15.61
N SER A 10 -9.33 5.46 -15.07
CA SER A 10 -10.01 4.40 -15.79
C SER A 10 -11.52 4.52 -15.74
N SER A 11 -12.16 4.13 -16.84
CA SER A 11 -13.60 3.94 -16.96
C SER A 11 -13.90 2.47 -17.22
N MET A 12 -14.94 1.97 -16.58
CA MET A 12 -15.51 0.66 -16.87
C MET A 12 -16.68 0.86 -17.83
N ASP A 13 -16.57 0.33 -19.06
CA ASP A 13 -17.69 0.36 -20.00
C ASP A 13 -18.76 -0.65 -19.53
N GLN A 14 -20.03 -0.21 -19.42
CA GLN A 14 -21.16 -1.13 -19.45
C GLN A 14 -21.37 -1.53 -20.92
N MET A 15 -21.40 -2.83 -21.22
CA MET A 15 -21.98 -3.30 -22.48
C MET A 15 -23.08 -4.31 -22.20
N ASP A 16 -24.16 -4.09 -22.94
CA ASP A 16 -25.23 -5.05 -23.21
C ASP A 16 -24.66 -6.42 -23.59
N GLY A 17 -25.27 -7.45 -23.01
CA GLY A 17 -25.23 -8.86 -23.40
C GLY A 17 -24.02 -9.38 -24.18
N GLY A 18 -23.07 -10.01 -23.48
CA GLY A 18 -22.19 -11.00 -24.10
C GLY A 18 -20.77 -11.09 -23.53
N GLY A 19 -20.62 -11.85 -22.44
CA GLY A 19 -19.53 -12.82 -22.19
C GLY A 19 -18.03 -12.48 -22.34
N ALA A 20 -17.61 -11.28 -22.76
CA ALA A 20 -16.21 -10.93 -22.91
C ALA A 20 -15.72 -10.06 -21.74
N GLY A 21 -14.63 -10.47 -21.10
CA GLY A 21 -14.10 -9.89 -19.86
C GLY A 21 -14.04 -8.35 -19.86
N ARG A 22 -14.45 -7.75 -18.74
CA ARG A 22 -14.42 -6.31 -18.45
C ARG A 22 -13.06 -5.73 -18.82
N ARG A 23 -12.98 -4.99 -19.93
CA ARG A 23 -11.78 -4.22 -20.30
C ARG A 23 -11.85 -2.86 -19.61
N VAL A 24 -10.84 -2.57 -18.80
CA VAL A 24 -10.67 -1.26 -18.18
C VAL A 24 -10.14 -0.29 -19.24
N LYS A 25 -10.93 0.73 -19.59
CA LYS A 25 -10.50 1.75 -20.54
C LYS A 25 -9.83 2.89 -19.79
N VAL A 26 -8.56 3.15 -20.08
CA VAL A 26 -7.85 4.29 -19.50
C VAL A 26 -8.29 5.56 -20.22
N VAL A 27 -8.86 6.50 -19.46
CA VAL A 27 -9.48 7.74 -19.99
C VAL A 27 -8.70 9.00 -19.65
N GLY A 28 -7.63 8.89 -18.86
CA GLY A 28 -6.81 10.03 -18.49
C GLY A 28 -5.52 9.64 -17.76
N LYS A 29 -4.70 10.65 -17.48
CA LYS A 29 -3.48 10.54 -16.67
C LYS A 29 -3.64 11.39 -15.43
N VAL A 30 -3.10 10.93 -14.31
CA VAL A 30 -3.04 11.72 -13.08
C VAL A 30 -1.90 12.72 -13.18
N GLU A 31 -2.14 13.95 -12.74
CA GLU A 31 -1.14 15.01 -12.76
C GLU A 31 0.06 14.65 -11.88
N ARG A 32 1.26 14.97 -12.34
CA ARG A 32 2.51 14.74 -11.62
C ARG A 32 3.27 16.06 -11.52
N LEU A 33 3.62 16.46 -10.29
CA LEU A 33 4.40 17.67 -10.02
C LEU A 33 5.37 17.49 -8.86
N ASP A 34 6.32 18.41 -8.75
CA ASP A 34 7.22 18.49 -7.60
C ASP A 34 6.44 18.99 -6.38
N GLY A 35 6.40 18.16 -5.33
CA GLY A 35 5.73 18.52 -4.08
C GLY A 35 6.43 19.65 -3.34
N GLN A 36 7.73 19.87 -3.59
CA GLN A 36 8.47 20.97 -2.97
C GLN A 36 8.14 22.33 -3.58
N SER A 37 7.58 22.37 -4.79
CA SER A 37 7.15 23.61 -5.45
C SER A 37 5.69 23.96 -5.17
N LEU A 38 4.99 23.18 -4.33
CA LEU A 38 3.56 23.34 -4.07
C LEU A 38 3.32 23.83 -2.64
N THR A 39 2.55 24.89 -2.47
CA THR A 39 2.10 25.32 -1.13
C THR A 39 0.89 24.50 -0.68
N TYR A 40 0.63 24.47 0.63
CA TYR A 40 -0.55 23.80 1.18
C TYR A 40 -1.86 24.35 0.61
N SER A 41 -1.99 25.68 0.46
CA SER A 41 -3.20 26.29 -0.11
C SER A 41 -3.43 25.86 -1.56
N GLU A 42 -2.37 25.83 -2.38
CA GLU A 42 -2.48 25.37 -3.77
C GLU A 42 -2.84 23.89 -3.84
N PHE A 43 -2.27 23.06 -2.95
CA PHE A 43 -2.64 21.64 -2.86
C PHE A 43 -4.14 21.47 -2.55
N VAL A 44 -4.63 22.24 -1.58
CA VAL A 44 -6.03 22.18 -1.17
C VAL A 44 -6.96 22.62 -2.29
N ASP A 45 -6.68 23.76 -2.92
CA ASP A 45 -7.55 24.33 -3.95
C ASP A 45 -7.55 23.53 -5.24
N ARG A 46 -6.40 22.99 -5.65
CA ARG A 46 -6.25 22.28 -6.92
C ARG A 46 -6.61 20.80 -6.84
N PHE A 47 -6.41 20.15 -5.69
CA PHE A 47 -6.51 18.68 -5.59
C PHE A 47 -7.47 18.21 -4.50
N MET A 48 -7.30 18.67 -3.26
CA MET A 48 -8.11 18.19 -2.13
C MET A 48 -9.59 18.55 -2.28
N LYS A 49 -9.91 19.85 -2.43
CA LYS A 49 -11.29 20.35 -2.57
C LYS A 49 -12.04 19.73 -3.77
N PRO A 50 -11.47 19.67 -4.99
CA PRO A 50 -12.14 19.05 -6.12
C PRO A 50 -12.06 17.51 -6.12
N ASN A 51 -11.43 16.90 -5.11
CA ASN A 51 -11.23 15.45 -4.99
C ASN A 51 -10.54 14.84 -6.21
N LEU A 52 -9.42 15.44 -6.61
CA LEU A 52 -8.61 15.00 -7.74
C LEU A 52 -7.35 14.29 -7.26
N PRO A 53 -7.04 13.07 -7.79
CA PRO A 53 -5.79 12.40 -7.49
C PRO A 53 -4.60 13.18 -8.08
N VAL A 54 -3.44 13.07 -7.42
CA VAL A 54 -2.20 13.73 -7.84
C VAL A 54 -0.98 12.88 -7.43
N VAL A 55 0.09 12.92 -8.23
CA VAL A 55 1.39 12.33 -7.90
C VAL A 55 2.37 13.45 -7.52
N LEU A 56 2.80 13.45 -6.26
CA LEU A 56 3.80 14.40 -5.75
C LEU A 56 5.18 13.76 -5.72
N THR A 57 6.19 14.44 -6.26
CA THR A 57 7.60 14.02 -6.20
C THR A 57 8.39 14.85 -5.20
N GLY A 58 9.62 14.44 -4.87
CA GLY A 58 10.55 15.26 -4.06
C GLY A 58 10.32 15.24 -2.55
N LEU A 59 9.26 14.57 -2.05
CA LEU A 59 8.89 14.63 -0.62
C LEU A 59 9.49 13.50 0.25
N THR A 60 10.08 12.47 -0.35
CA THR A 60 10.49 11.24 0.38
C THR A 60 11.99 11.02 0.45
N SER A 61 12.80 11.92 -0.12
CA SER A 61 14.24 11.68 -0.30
C SER A 61 15.03 11.60 1.02
N SER A 62 14.53 12.22 2.08
CA SER A 62 15.14 12.24 3.41
C SER A 62 14.66 11.12 4.33
N TRP A 63 13.79 10.22 3.87
CA TRP A 63 13.20 9.21 4.73
C TRP A 63 14.17 8.03 4.98
N PRO A 64 14.36 7.59 6.24
CA PRO A 64 15.14 6.39 6.54
C PRO A 64 14.68 5.15 5.77
N SER A 65 13.37 4.98 5.59
CA SER A 65 12.79 3.91 4.77
C SER A 65 13.28 3.91 3.32
N CYS A 66 13.60 5.08 2.75
CA CYS A 66 14.15 5.19 1.41
C CYS A 66 15.61 4.75 1.30
N GLU A 67 16.31 4.58 2.42
CA GLU A 67 17.68 4.08 2.48
C GLU A 67 17.66 2.63 2.96
N ASP A 68 17.23 2.39 4.20
CA ASP A 68 17.32 1.10 4.89
C ASP A 68 16.51 -0.01 4.23
N TRP A 69 15.29 0.30 3.75
CA TRP A 69 14.39 -0.71 3.19
C TRP A 69 14.73 -1.05 1.74
N THR A 70 15.82 -0.50 1.22
CA THR A 70 16.20 -0.69 -0.17
C THR A 70 17.67 -1.03 -0.33
N PHE A 71 17.96 -1.86 -1.32
CA PHE A 71 19.29 -2.00 -1.88
C PHE A 71 19.42 -1.15 -3.13
N ALA A 72 20.62 -0.61 -3.36
CA ALA A 72 21.00 -0.14 -4.68
C ALA A 72 20.85 -1.30 -5.68
N GLY A 73 20.27 -1.02 -6.84
CA GLY A 73 20.15 -1.98 -7.92
C GLY A 73 20.58 -1.36 -9.25
N PRO A 74 20.66 -2.17 -10.32
CA PRO A 74 21.06 -1.69 -11.64
C PRO A 74 20.13 -0.58 -12.16
N ASP A 75 20.67 0.35 -12.94
CA ASP A 75 19.93 1.42 -13.64
C ASP A 75 19.07 2.31 -12.72
N ASP A 76 19.61 2.71 -11.56
CA ASP A 76 18.91 3.47 -10.50
C ASP A 76 17.64 2.79 -9.94
N ARG A 77 17.45 1.50 -10.22
CA ARG A 77 16.29 0.74 -9.73
C ARG A 77 16.60 0.12 -8.39
N ARG A 78 16.12 0.76 -7.33
CA ARG A 78 16.11 0.20 -5.98
C ARG A 78 15.38 -1.15 -5.93
N ARG A 79 15.90 -2.07 -5.12
CA ARG A 79 15.29 -3.37 -4.80
C ARG A 79 14.93 -3.41 -3.31
N PRO A 80 13.90 -4.15 -2.89
CA PRO A 80 13.54 -4.20 -1.48
C PRO A 80 14.63 -4.92 -0.67
N ASN A 81 15.01 -4.34 0.47
CA ASN A 81 15.89 -4.96 1.46
C ASN A 81 15.03 -5.71 2.48
N LEU A 82 14.48 -6.86 2.08
CA LEU A 82 13.66 -7.68 2.99
C LEU A 82 14.43 -8.19 4.22
N PRO A 83 15.72 -8.59 4.12
CA PRO A 83 16.49 -9.03 5.28
C PRO A 83 16.62 -7.95 6.37
N PHE A 84 16.60 -6.66 6.02
CA PHE A 84 16.61 -5.58 7.00
C PHE A 84 15.54 -5.76 8.07
N PHE A 85 14.31 -6.07 7.66
CA PHE A 85 13.21 -6.21 8.61
C PHE A 85 13.39 -7.41 9.53
N ALA A 86 13.84 -8.55 9.01
CA ALA A 86 14.06 -9.76 9.79
C ALA A 86 15.24 -9.65 10.77
N GLN A 87 16.24 -8.82 10.45
CA GLN A 87 17.45 -8.65 11.24
C GLN A 87 17.35 -7.55 12.31
N ASN A 88 16.61 -6.47 12.02
CA ASN A 88 16.57 -5.28 12.87
C ASN A 88 15.35 -5.21 13.78
N PHE A 89 14.32 -6.02 13.52
CA PHE A 89 13.11 -6.09 14.35
C PHE A 89 12.93 -7.50 14.89
N SER A 90 12.67 -7.62 16.19
CA SER A 90 12.63 -8.91 16.89
C SER A 90 11.36 -9.70 16.55
N SER A 91 11.52 -10.82 15.85
CA SER A 91 10.45 -11.80 15.54
C SER A 91 9.12 -11.18 15.05
N PRO A 92 9.11 -10.31 14.02
CA PRO A 92 7.86 -9.70 13.57
C PRO A 92 6.93 -10.78 13.03
N ARG A 93 5.68 -10.80 13.51
CA ARG A 93 4.60 -11.54 12.88
C ARG A 93 3.86 -10.59 11.95
N VAL A 94 3.73 -10.98 10.69
CA VAL A 94 3.19 -10.15 9.63
C VAL A 94 1.95 -10.80 9.03
N GLN A 95 0.97 -9.97 8.68
CA GLN A 95 -0.17 -10.39 7.90
C GLN A 95 0.18 -10.37 6.41
N VAL A 96 -0.09 -11.47 5.74
CA VAL A 96 0.13 -11.61 4.29
C VAL A 96 -1.14 -12.09 3.61
N ALA A 97 -1.41 -11.52 2.45
CA ALA A 97 -2.48 -11.91 1.54
C ALA A 97 -1.96 -12.89 0.49
N ASP A 98 -2.63 -14.03 0.32
CA ASP A 98 -2.38 -14.94 -0.79
C ASP A 98 -3.14 -14.48 -2.03
N CYS A 99 -2.44 -13.85 -2.98
CA CYS A 99 -3.09 -13.31 -4.19
C CYS A 99 -3.62 -14.40 -5.15
N SER A 100 -3.36 -15.69 -4.89
CA SER A 100 -3.92 -16.81 -5.65
C SER A 100 -5.22 -17.34 -5.05
N ALA A 101 -5.54 -16.98 -3.82
CA ALA A 101 -6.70 -17.48 -3.08
C ALA A 101 -7.63 -16.32 -2.70
N ARG A 102 -8.85 -16.35 -3.21
CA ARG A 102 -9.88 -15.35 -2.87
C ARG A 102 -10.65 -15.76 -1.62
N GLU A 103 -10.89 -14.79 -0.74
CA GLU A 103 -11.73 -14.92 0.45
C GLU A 103 -12.69 -13.72 0.51
N TYR A 104 -13.98 -13.98 0.26
CA TYR A 104 -15.02 -12.95 0.07
C TYR A 104 -14.67 -11.91 -1.02
N THR A 105 -14.49 -10.65 -0.64
CA THR A 105 -14.14 -9.52 -1.51
C THR A 105 -12.64 -9.23 -1.55
N ASP A 106 -11.83 -9.93 -0.76
CA ASP A 106 -10.38 -9.75 -0.64
C ASP A 106 -9.62 -11.07 -0.89
N HIS A 107 -8.32 -11.07 -0.65
CA HIS A 107 -7.45 -12.23 -0.63
C HIS A 107 -7.51 -12.95 0.72
N LYS A 108 -7.30 -14.27 0.70
CA LYS A 108 -7.13 -15.07 1.91
C LYS A 108 -5.95 -14.54 2.73
N ARG A 109 -6.16 -14.32 4.02
CA ARG A 109 -5.12 -13.84 4.94
C ARG A 109 -4.41 -15.00 5.64
N LEU A 110 -3.11 -14.85 5.77
CA LEU A 110 -2.22 -15.74 6.50
C LEU A 110 -1.39 -14.90 7.46
N GLU A 111 -1.00 -15.49 8.58
CA GLU A 111 -0.05 -14.89 9.51
C GLU A 111 1.22 -15.74 9.54
N MET A 112 2.37 -15.10 9.37
CA MET A 112 3.67 -15.75 9.40
C MET A 112 4.73 -14.81 9.97
N SER A 113 5.88 -15.34 10.34
CA SER A 113 7.02 -14.52 10.71
C SER A 113 7.60 -13.79 9.48
N MET A 114 8.24 -12.65 9.69
CA MET A 114 8.95 -11.94 8.64
C MET A 114 10.02 -12.82 7.97
N GLN A 115 10.69 -13.70 8.73
CA GLN A 115 11.67 -14.63 8.19
C GLN A 115 11.01 -15.63 7.22
N GLU A 116 9.88 -16.22 7.58
CA GLU A 116 9.13 -17.13 6.70
C GLU A 116 8.71 -16.43 5.40
N PHE A 117 8.28 -15.17 5.49
CA PHE A 117 7.93 -14.35 4.32
C PHE A 117 9.16 -14.10 3.41
N VAL A 118 10.32 -13.75 3.99
CA VAL A 118 11.59 -13.58 3.26
C VAL A 118 11.99 -14.89 2.56
N ASP A 119 11.97 -16.00 3.28
CA ASP A 119 12.36 -17.32 2.75
C ASP A 119 11.42 -17.77 1.63
N HIS A 120 10.12 -17.49 1.75
CA HIS A 120 9.16 -17.72 0.68
C HIS A 120 9.47 -16.87 -0.56
N TRP A 121 9.74 -15.59 -0.38
CA TRP A 121 10.05 -14.67 -1.49
C TRP A 121 11.30 -15.11 -2.27
N VAL A 122 12.37 -15.49 -1.56
CA VAL A 122 13.64 -15.95 -2.17
C VAL A 122 13.43 -17.25 -2.94
N ARG A 123 12.77 -18.24 -2.33
CA ARG A 123 12.45 -19.51 -3.00
C ARG A 123 11.68 -19.27 -4.30
N ASN A 124 10.64 -18.45 -4.24
CA ASN A 124 9.78 -18.17 -5.38
C ASN A 124 10.53 -17.46 -6.53
N SER A 125 11.40 -16.50 -6.19
CA SER A 125 12.24 -15.80 -7.17
C SER A 125 13.17 -16.75 -7.95
N ASN A 126 13.68 -17.78 -7.27
CA ASN A 126 14.52 -18.80 -7.90
C ASN A 126 13.70 -19.72 -8.82
N THR A 127 12.50 -20.14 -8.41
CA THR A 127 11.64 -21.04 -9.20
C THR A 127 11.16 -20.40 -10.51
N VAL A 128 10.76 -19.12 -10.48
CA VAL A 128 10.37 -18.37 -11.69
C VAL A 128 11.52 -18.24 -12.68
N SER A 129 12.77 -18.21 -12.20
CA SER A 129 13.95 -18.17 -13.06
C SER A 129 14.27 -19.51 -13.74
N SER A 130 13.73 -20.62 -13.22
CA SER A 130 14.04 -21.99 -13.70
C SER A 130 12.90 -22.66 -14.49
N SER A 131 11.65 -22.26 -14.27
CA SER A 131 10.49 -22.88 -14.92
C SER A 131 9.46 -21.82 -15.32
N GLY A 132 9.41 -21.48 -16.61
CA GLY A 132 8.60 -20.38 -17.15
C GLY A 132 7.07 -20.54 -17.10
N HIS A 133 6.53 -21.52 -16.37
CA HIS A 133 5.10 -21.88 -16.41
C HIS A 133 4.46 -22.28 -15.05
N GLY A 134 5.07 -21.95 -13.91
CA GLY A 134 4.43 -22.15 -12.60
C GLY A 134 3.70 -20.90 -12.12
N GLU A 135 2.40 -21.01 -11.81
CA GLU A 135 1.63 -19.99 -11.08
C GLU A 135 2.14 -19.96 -9.63
N ALA A 136 3.23 -19.23 -9.44
CA ALA A 136 3.87 -18.99 -8.17
C ALA A 136 2.88 -18.34 -7.19
N SER A 137 2.68 -18.94 -6.00
CA SER A 137 1.94 -18.28 -4.91
C SER A 137 2.55 -16.90 -4.67
N SER A 138 1.73 -15.86 -4.85
CA SER A 138 2.17 -14.47 -4.75
C SER A 138 1.69 -13.91 -3.43
N LEU A 139 2.47 -14.17 -2.38
CA LEU A 139 2.22 -13.62 -1.06
C LEU A 139 2.50 -12.12 -1.06
N TYR A 140 1.55 -11.36 -0.52
CA TYR A 140 1.59 -9.92 -0.42
C TYR A 140 1.46 -9.51 1.05
N LEU A 141 2.56 -9.06 1.66
CA LEU A 141 2.52 -8.43 2.98
C LEU A 141 1.73 -7.12 2.86
N LYS A 142 0.58 -7.08 3.52
CA LYS A 142 -0.45 -6.07 3.32
C LYS A 142 -1.01 -5.66 4.68
N ASP A 143 -1.22 -4.36 4.85
CA ASP A 143 -1.81 -3.76 6.07
C ASP A 143 -0.93 -3.97 7.33
N TRP A 144 0.41 -3.94 7.18
CA TRP A 144 1.30 -4.07 8.33
C TRP A 144 1.47 -2.73 9.07
N HIS A 145 1.08 -2.71 10.35
CA HIS A 145 1.12 -1.54 11.24
C HIS A 145 2.52 -1.27 11.80
N PHE A 146 3.51 -1.20 10.91
CA PHE A 146 4.92 -1.07 11.26
C PHE A 146 5.23 0.14 12.15
N VAL A 147 4.58 1.29 11.91
CA VAL A 147 4.80 2.51 12.68
C VAL A 147 4.33 2.34 14.13
N LYS A 148 3.21 1.65 14.33
CA LYS A 148 2.69 1.33 15.66
C LYS A 148 3.57 0.32 16.38
N GLU A 149 4.03 -0.70 15.69
CA GLU A 149 4.88 -1.77 16.25
C GLU A 149 6.28 -1.27 16.62
N TYR A 150 6.87 -0.37 15.82
CA TYR A 150 8.24 0.11 15.98
C TYR A 150 8.33 1.64 15.94
N PRO A 151 7.74 2.34 16.94
CA PRO A 151 7.64 3.80 16.93
C PRO A 151 9.01 4.50 16.98
N ASP A 152 10.02 3.88 17.59
CA ASP A 152 11.36 4.47 17.76
C ASP A 152 12.17 4.56 16.45
N TYR A 153 11.83 3.76 15.44
CA TYR A 153 12.60 3.73 14.18
C TYR A 153 12.32 4.95 13.28
N VAL A 154 11.13 5.56 13.39
CA VAL A 154 10.70 6.73 12.59
C VAL A 154 10.99 6.57 11.08
N ALA A 155 10.30 5.63 10.44
CA ALA A 155 10.53 5.26 9.04
C ALA A 155 10.37 6.40 8.01
N TYR A 156 9.53 7.38 8.34
CA TYR A 156 9.20 8.52 7.48
C TYR A 156 8.72 9.69 8.33
N THR A 157 8.64 10.87 7.70
CA THR A 157 7.95 12.05 8.24
C THR A 157 6.72 12.35 7.39
N THR A 158 5.59 12.64 8.04
CA THR A 158 4.34 12.97 7.34
C THR A 158 4.54 14.22 6.48
N PRO A 159 4.30 14.17 5.15
CA PRO A 159 4.44 15.35 4.31
C PRO A 159 3.51 16.49 4.78
N PRO A 160 3.90 17.77 4.61
CA PRO A 160 3.15 18.92 5.10
C PRO A 160 1.68 19.00 4.65
N PHE A 161 1.35 18.40 3.51
CA PHE A 161 -0.02 18.35 2.97
C PHE A 161 -0.98 17.45 3.76
N PHE A 162 -0.45 16.56 4.60
CA PHE A 162 -1.20 15.47 5.24
C PHE A 162 -1.07 15.47 6.77
N VAL A 163 -0.60 16.57 7.36
CA VAL A 163 -0.38 16.67 8.81
C VAL A 163 -1.68 16.79 9.62
N ASP A 164 -2.78 17.21 9.00
CA ASP A 164 -4.12 17.26 9.59
C ASP A 164 -4.77 15.86 9.67
N ASP A 165 -4.05 14.90 10.26
CA ASP A 165 -4.42 13.50 10.33
C ASP A 165 -5.29 13.22 11.56
N TRP A 166 -6.55 13.65 11.51
CA TRP A 166 -7.46 13.56 12.66
C TRP A 166 -7.66 12.12 13.16
N LEU A 167 -7.59 11.12 12.27
CA LEU A 167 -7.75 9.72 12.62
C LEU A 167 -6.56 9.25 13.47
N ASN A 168 -5.33 9.40 12.98
CA ASN A 168 -4.15 8.97 13.74
C ASN A 168 -3.89 9.88 14.94
N MET A 169 -4.17 11.18 14.88
CA MET A 169 -4.11 12.06 16.05
C MET A 169 -5.02 11.58 17.19
N TYR A 170 -6.23 11.13 16.85
CA TYR A 170 -7.14 10.56 17.83
C TYR A 170 -6.61 9.23 18.39
N LEU A 171 -6.20 8.30 17.52
CA LEU A 171 -5.72 6.97 17.95
C LEU A 171 -4.40 7.01 18.73
N ASP A 172 -3.50 7.93 18.38
CA ASP A 172 -2.25 8.15 19.11
C ASP A 172 -2.51 8.73 20.52
N SER A 173 -3.62 9.46 20.72
CA SER A 173 -4.02 10.03 22.02
C SER A 173 -5.00 9.18 22.82
N HIS A 174 -5.77 8.32 22.16
CA HIS A 174 -6.81 7.48 22.76
C HIS A 174 -6.65 6.04 22.27
N PRO A 175 -5.71 5.27 22.85
CA PRO A 175 -5.57 3.85 22.52
C PRO A 175 -6.89 3.14 22.81
N MET A 176 -7.57 2.69 21.75
CA MET A 176 -8.70 1.79 21.87
C MET A 176 -8.20 0.52 22.59
N HIS A 177 -8.96 0.07 23.60
CA HIS A 177 -8.64 -1.08 24.46
C HIS A 177 -7.57 -0.84 25.53
N ARG A 178 -7.94 -0.03 26.53
CA ARG A 178 -7.37 -0.05 27.88
C ARG A 178 -8.26 -0.77 28.91
N ASP A 179 -9.26 -1.52 28.46
CA ASP A 179 -10.09 -2.31 29.36
C ASP A 179 -9.32 -3.56 29.77
N SER A 180 -8.94 -3.58 31.05
CA SER A 180 -8.36 -4.71 31.77
C SER A 180 -9.24 -5.97 31.80
N ASP A 181 -10.46 -5.90 31.26
CA ASP A 181 -11.50 -6.92 31.42
C ASP A 181 -11.62 -7.85 30.20
N ILE A 182 -10.86 -7.63 29.12
CA ILE A 182 -10.73 -8.59 28.00
C ILE A 182 -9.42 -9.38 28.17
N ALA A 183 -9.22 -9.95 29.35
CA ALA A 183 -8.32 -11.08 29.51
C ALA A 183 -9.05 -12.32 28.95
N ASN A 184 -8.59 -12.81 27.81
CA ASN A 184 -9.10 -13.97 27.05
C ASN A 184 -10.24 -13.64 26.07
N TYR A 185 -9.88 -13.32 24.83
CA TYR A 185 -10.21 -14.18 23.68
C TYR A 185 -9.29 -13.79 22.51
N LYS A 186 -8.31 -14.65 22.21
CA LYS A 186 -7.58 -14.80 20.94
C LYS A 186 -7.23 -13.52 20.14
N ASN A 187 -5.94 -13.14 20.15
CA ASN A 187 -5.17 -12.58 19.02
C ASN A 187 -5.96 -11.83 17.91
N GLU A 188 -6.84 -10.89 18.26
CA GLU A 188 -7.25 -9.86 17.32
C GLU A 188 -6.15 -8.80 17.37
N VAL A 189 -5.60 -8.48 16.21
CA VAL A 189 -4.50 -7.54 16.04
C VAL A 189 -4.92 -6.20 16.63
N ASN A 190 -4.46 -5.93 17.85
CA ASN A 190 -4.67 -4.70 18.60
C ASN A 190 -3.76 -3.59 18.03
N CYS A 191 -3.96 -3.24 16.75
CA CYS A 191 -3.19 -2.23 16.03
C CYS A 191 -4.10 -1.16 15.46
N ASP A 192 -4.50 -0.22 16.30
CA ASP A 192 -5.27 0.93 15.81
C ASP A 192 -4.31 2.05 15.40
N ASP A 193 -3.88 2.00 14.13
CA ASP A 193 -3.50 3.16 13.34
C ASP A 193 -3.87 2.99 11.87
N TYR A 194 -3.91 4.08 11.11
CA TYR A 194 -4.13 4.10 9.67
C TYR A 194 -2.81 4.30 8.91
N ARG A 195 -1.73 3.63 9.37
CA ARG A 195 -0.38 3.74 8.80
C ARG A 195 0.14 2.35 8.43
N PHE A 196 0.08 2.03 7.14
CA PHE A 196 0.33 0.68 6.65
C PHE A 196 1.58 0.57 5.79
N VAL A 197 2.34 -0.50 6.00
CA VAL A 197 3.42 -0.95 5.11
C VAL A 197 2.91 -2.08 4.20
N TYR A 198 3.27 -1.98 2.92
CA TYR A 198 2.90 -2.93 1.87
C TYR A 198 4.15 -3.44 1.16
N ILE A 199 4.38 -4.76 1.17
CA ILE A 199 5.55 -5.40 0.55
C ILE A 199 5.09 -6.61 -0.28
N GLY A 200 5.27 -6.54 -1.60
CA GLY A 200 4.77 -7.57 -2.52
C GLY A 200 5.63 -7.73 -3.75
N ALA A 201 5.77 -8.98 -4.21
CA ALA A 201 6.54 -9.31 -5.40
C ALA A 201 5.79 -8.84 -6.66
N LYS A 202 6.46 -8.89 -7.81
CA LYS A 202 5.78 -8.58 -9.08
C LYS A 202 4.56 -9.50 -9.24
N GLY A 203 3.39 -8.91 -9.47
CA GLY A 203 2.13 -9.63 -9.66
C GLY A 203 1.19 -9.57 -8.45
N THR A 204 1.67 -9.18 -7.27
CA THR A 204 0.78 -8.91 -6.13
C THR A 204 -0.10 -7.71 -6.43
N TRP A 205 -1.35 -7.74 -5.97
CA TRP A 205 -2.33 -6.70 -6.25
C TRP A 205 -3.29 -6.51 -5.06
N THR A 206 -4.05 -5.41 -5.10
CA THR A 206 -5.18 -5.18 -4.19
C THR A 206 -6.45 -5.05 -5.04
N PRO A 207 -7.57 -5.71 -4.67
CA PRO A 207 -8.84 -5.51 -5.35
C PRO A 207 -9.32 -4.06 -5.33
N LEU A 208 -10.20 -3.71 -6.27
CA LEU A 208 -10.85 -2.40 -6.29
C LEU A 208 -11.66 -2.20 -5.00
N HIS A 209 -11.40 -1.09 -4.31
CA HIS A 209 -12.07 -0.70 -3.07
C HIS A 209 -12.14 0.84 -2.97
N ALA A 210 -12.88 1.32 -1.97
CA ALA A 210 -12.75 2.67 -1.43
C ALA A 210 -12.18 2.57 -0.01
N ASP A 211 -11.43 3.58 0.40
CA ASP A 211 -10.83 3.61 1.74
C ASP A 211 -11.90 3.72 2.83
N VAL A 212 -11.56 3.19 4.02
CA VAL A 212 -12.43 3.18 5.20
C VAL A 212 -12.84 4.61 5.56
N PHE A 213 -14.07 4.79 6.04
CA PHE A 213 -14.67 6.10 6.33
C PHE A 213 -14.69 7.09 5.16
N ARG A 214 -14.41 6.63 3.93
CA ARG A 214 -14.22 7.51 2.77
C ARG A 214 -13.15 8.57 3.01
N SER A 215 -12.15 8.23 3.82
CA SER A 215 -11.01 9.11 4.06
C SER A 215 -10.23 9.34 2.77
N TYR A 216 -9.52 10.46 2.69
CA TYR A 216 -8.43 10.59 1.74
C TYR A 216 -7.26 9.70 2.19
N SER A 217 -6.47 9.23 1.22
CA SER A 217 -5.23 8.50 1.50
C SER A 217 -4.07 9.07 0.69
N TRP A 218 -2.87 8.86 1.20
CA TRP A 218 -1.63 9.10 0.47
C TRP A 218 -0.76 7.84 0.54
N SER A 219 -0.06 7.54 -0.55
CA SER A 219 0.82 6.37 -0.64
C SER A 219 2.18 6.78 -1.16
N ALA A 220 3.23 6.44 -0.41
CA ALA A 220 4.61 6.69 -0.80
C ALA A 220 5.28 5.42 -1.33
N ASN A 221 5.66 5.42 -2.60
CA ASN A 221 6.32 4.29 -3.23
C ASN A 221 7.85 4.34 -2.99
N VAL A 222 8.30 3.65 -1.94
CA VAL A 222 9.72 3.54 -1.54
C VAL A 222 10.57 2.77 -2.56
N CYS A 223 10.04 1.65 -3.06
CA CYS A 223 10.77 0.74 -3.95
C CYS A 223 9.84 0.10 -4.99
N GLY A 224 10.38 -0.22 -6.17
CA GLY A 224 9.64 -0.88 -7.24
C GLY A 224 8.68 0.06 -7.98
N ARG A 225 7.70 -0.53 -8.67
CA ARG A 225 6.67 0.17 -9.44
C ARG A 225 5.31 -0.43 -9.18
N LYS A 226 4.31 0.43 -9.00
CA LYS A 226 2.90 0.06 -8.88
C LYS A 226 2.12 0.69 -10.04
N LEU A 227 1.17 -0.07 -10.58
CA LEU A 227 0.15 0.42 -11.50
C LEU A 227 -1.11 0.72 -10.69
N TRP A 228 -1.55 1.98 -10.73
CA TRP A 228 -2.78 2.40 -10.06
C TRP A 228 -3.86 2.70 -11.08
N LEU A 229 -5.06 2.17 -10.82
CA LEU A 229 -6.27 2.42 -11.59
C LEU A 229 -7.28 3.08 -10.67
N PHE A 230 -7.64 4.32 -10.99
CA PHE A 230 -8.69 5.05 -10.28
C PHE A 230 -9.96 5.06 -11.11
N LEU A 231 -11.12 4.94 -10.46
CA LEU A 231 -12.40 5.23 -11.10
C LEU A 231 -12.64 6.74 -11.10
N ALA A 232 -13.25 7.25 -12.17
CA ALA A 232 -13.67 8.64 -12.21
C ALA A 232 -14.69 8.91 -11.08
N PRO A 233 -14.71 10.11 -10.47
CA PRO A 233 -15.69 10.43 -9.43
C PRO A 233 -17.15 10.17 -9.83
N SER A 234 -17.49 10.35 -11.11
CA SER A 234 -18.82 10.04 -11.68
C SER A 234 -19.19 8.55 -11.65
N GLN A 235 -18.20 7.66 -11.54
CA GLN A 235 -18.35 6.20 -11.49
C GLN A 235 -18.23 5.64 -10.08
N SER A 236 -18.20 6.49 -9.06
CA SER A 236 -18.07 6.07 -7.66
C SER A 236 -19.18 5.10 -7.22
N HIS A 237 -20.39 5.19 -7.78
CA HIS A 237 -21.49 4.24 -7.58
C HIS A 237 -21.10 2.77 -7.86
N LEU A 238 -20.17 2.53 -8.80
CA LEU A 238 -19.70 1.17 -9.13
C LEU A 238 -18.88 0.49 -8.02
N ILE A 239 -18.44 1.25 -7.02
CA ILE A 239 -17.71 0.75 -5.86
C ILE A 239 -18.67 0.40 -4.71
N PHE A 240 -19.82 1.06 -4.64
CA PHE A 240 -20.69 1.04 -3.46
C PHE A 240 -21.86 0.04 -3.54
N ASP A 241 -22.17 -0.49 -4.72
CA ASP A 241 -23.26 -1.46 -4.93
C ASP A 241 -22.81 -2.93 -4.74
N ARG A 242 -21.99 -3.23 -3.74
CA ARG A 242 -21.58 -4.61 -3.38
C ARG A 242 -21.86 -4.95 -1.94
#